data_AF-A0A8U1BY25-F1
#
_entry.id   AF-A0A8U1BY25-F1
#
_cell.length_a   1.000
_cell.length_b   1.000
_cell.length_c   1.000
_cell.angle_alpha   90.00
_cell.angle_beta   90.00
_cell.angle_gamma   90.00
#
_symmetry.space_group_name_H-M   'P 1'
#
loop_
_entity.id
_entity.type
_entity.pdbx_description
1 polymer ?
#
loop_
_entity_poly.entity_id
_entity_poly.type
_entity_poly.pdbx_seq_one_letter_code
_entity_poly.pdbx_strand_id
1 'polypeptide(L)'
;MDEFQLSEETVETTIGSSAYQQNRINQWTSSVVETSLNQLSKLGKPFKYIVTCIILQKNGAGLHTASSCFWDNTMDRSCTVRWENKTTYCIVCVFGLAV
;
A
#
# COMPACT_ATOMS: atom_id res chain seq x y z
N MET A 1 5.87 -11.92 -8.67
CA MET A 1 4.56 -11.25 -8.92
C MET A 1 3.65 -11.41 -7.71
N ASP A 2 3.85 -12.47 -6.92
CA ASP A 2 3.09 -12.81 -5.70
C ASP A 2 3.40 -11.90 -4.49
N GLU A 3 4.56 -11.24 -4.48
CA GLU A 3 5.00 -10.34 -3.40
C GLU A 3 4.07 -9.14 -3.19
N PHE A 4 3.31 -8.80 -4.23
CA PHE A 4 2.42 -7.64 -4.26
C PHE A 4 0.98 -7.97 -3.86
N GLN A 5 0.55 -9.24 -3.94
CA GLN A 5 -0.74 -9.70 -3.38
C GLN A 5 -0.81 -9.50 -1.86
N LEU A 6 0.36 -9.56 -1.22
CA LEU A 6 0.53 -9.37 0.22
C LEU A 6 -0.01 -8.03 0.74
N SER A 7 0.17 -6.95 -0.05
CA SER A 7 -0.35 -5.63 0.31
C SER A 7 -1.86 -5.55 0.15
N GLU A 8 -2.44 -6.24 -0.83
CA GLU A 8 -3.90 -6.31 -0.99
C GLU A 8 -4.57 -7.06 0.17
N GLU A 9 -4.03 -8.22 0.54
CA GLU A 9 -4.49 -9.00 1.70
C GLU A 9 -4.39 -8.22 3.02
N THR A 10 -3.30 -7.46 3.19
CA THR A 10 -3.10 -6.59 4.36
C THR A 10 -4.17 -5.50 4.44
N VAL A 11 -4.52 -4.88 3.31
CA VAL A 11 -5.58 -3.87 3.25
C VAL A 11 -6.94 -4.51 3.59
N GLU A 12 -7.28 -5.64 2.96
CA GLU A 12 -8.54 -6.35 3.22
C GLU A 12 -8.68 -6.73 4.70
N THR A 13 -7.61 -7.25 5.31
CA THR A 13 -7.61 -7.63 6.73
C THR A 13 -7.74 -6.42 7.66
N THR A 14 -7.15 -5.27 7.29
CA THR A 14 -7.12 -4.09 8.17
C THR A 14 -8.42 -3.29 8.11
N ILE A 15 -9.00 -3.10 6.92
CA ILE A 15 -10.12 -2.18 6.70
C ILE A 15 -11.30 -2.78 5.92
N GLY A 16 -11.24 -4.05 5.50
CA GLY A 16 -12.23 -4.65 4.59
C GLY A 16 -13.67 -4.56 5.07
N SER A 17 -13.88 -4.93 6.33
CA SER A 17 -15.19 -4.90 6.99
C SER A 17 -15.55 -3.54 7.63
N SER A 18 -14.67 -2.54 7.54
CA SER A 18 -14.84 -1.25 8.22
C SER A 18 -15.37 -0.15 7.30
N ALA A 19 -16.45 0.50 7.70
CA ALA A 19 -16.86 1.77 7.10
C ALA A 19 -15.88 2.88 7.48
N TYR A 20 -15.78 3.92 6.66
CA TYR A 20 -14.88 5.07 6.89
C TYR A 20 -15.09 5.68 8.28
N GLN A 21 -14.01 5.81 9.06
CA GLN A 21 -14.00 6.44 10.38
C GLN A 21 -12.78 7.34 10.51
N GLN A 22 -13.00 8.66 10.49
CA GLN A 22 -11.93 9.66 10.46
C GLN A 22 -10.92 9.50 11.61
N ASN A 23 -11.39 9.17 12.81
CA ASN A 23 -10.55 8.97 13.99
C ASN A 23 -9.66 7.72 13.90
N ARG A 24 -9.94 6.78 12.98
CA ARG A 24 -9.14 5.56 12.78
C ARG A 24 -8.19 5.62 11.59
N ILE A 25 -8.30 6.63 10.73
CA ILE A 25 -7.51 6.71 9.48
C ILE A 25 -6.01 6.65 9.74
N ASN A 26 -5.50 7.40 10.73
CA ASN A 26 -4.08 7.37 11.06
C ASN A 26 -3.64 5.96 11.50
N GLN A 27 -4.44 5.31 12.34
CA GLN A 27 -4.16 3.94 12.81
C GLN A 27 -4.17 2.94 11.65
N TRP A 28 -5.17 3.00 10.77
CA TRP A 28 -5.27 2.10 9.62
C TRP A 28 -4.13 2.30 8.63
N THR A 29 -3.77 3.55 8.33
CA THR A 29 -2.63 3.87 7.46
C THR A 29 -1.33 3.29 8.04
N SER A 30 -1.04 3.53 9.32
CA SER A 30 0.13 2.96 9.99
C SER A 30 0.11 1.43 9.97
N SER A 31 -1.02 0.81 10.32
CA SER A 31 -1.18 -0.64 10.34
C SER A 31 -0.91 -1.28 8.97
N VAL A 32 -1.46 -0.70 7.89
CA VAL A 32 -1.25 -1.19 6.52
C VAL A 32 0.22 -1.10 6.13
N VAL A 33 0.86 0.04 6.39
CA VAL A 33 2.27 0.28 6.02
C VAL A 33 3.20 -0.64 6.82
N GLU A 34 3.06 -0.68 8.14
CA GLU A 34 3.91 -1.50 9.01
C GLU A 34 3.75 -2.98 8.74
N THR A 35 2.52 -3.47 8.56
CA THR A 35 2.27 -4.90 8.27
C THR A 35 2.86 -5.28 6.92
N SER A 36 2.65 -4.45 5.88
CA SER A 36 3.22 -4.67 4.55
C SER A 36 4.75 -4.71 4.60
N LEU A 37 5.39 -3.73 5.26
CA LEU A 37 6.85 -3.70 5.41
C LEU A 37 7.38 -4.90 6.19
N ASN A 38 6.69 -5.32 7.25
CA ASN A 38 7.07 -6.47 8.05
C ASN A 38 7.03 -7.76 7.21
N GLN A 39 5.98 -7.95 6.42
CA GLN A 39 5.87 -9.13 5.56
C GLN A 39 6.90 -9.10 4.41
N LEU A 40 7.15 -7.94 3.78
CA LEU A 40 8.18 -7.79 2.74
C LEU A 40 9.59 -8.05 3.29
N SER A 41 9.91 -7.56 4.48
CA SER A 41 11.22 -7.79 5.11
C SER A 41 11.46 -9.26 5.46
N LYS A 42 10.40 -10.00 5.82
CA LYS A 42 10.46 -11.45 6.07
C LYS A 42 10.78 -12.28 4.83
N LEU A 43 10.65 -11.73 3.62
CA LEU A 43 11.07 -12.42 2.39
C LEU A 43 12.59 -12.58 2.30
N GLY A 44 13.37 -11.84 3.10
CA GLY A 44 14.82 -12.00 3.18
C GLY A 44 15.57 -11.67 1.88
N LYS A 45 14.94 -10.92 0.97
CA LYS A 45 15.54 -10.52 -0.31
C LYS A 45 16.41 -9.26 -0.14
N PRO A 46 17.46 -9.08 -0.96
CA PRO A 46 18.39 -7.95 -0.87
C PRO A 46 17.79 -6.67 -1.48
N PHE A 47 16.68 -6.20 -0.91
CA PHE A 47 16.01 -4.97 -1.33
C PHE A 47 15.81 -4.02 -0.14
N LYS A 48 15.88 -2.73 -0.42
CA LYS A 48 15.28 -1.67 0.40
C LYS A 48 13.82 -1.52 -0.03
N TYR A 49 12.91 -1.56 0.93
CA TYR A 49 11.47 -1.41 0.66
C TYR A 49 10.95 -0.06 1.11
N ILE A 50 10.10 0.55 0.29
CA ILE A 50 9.32 1.75 0.61
C ILE A 50 7.85 1.39 0.41
N VAL A 51 7.02 1.68 1.40
CA VAL A 51 5.56 1.49 1.31
C VAL A 51 4.86 2.81 1.63
N THR A 52 3.99 3.25 0.73
CA THR A 52 3.12 4.42 0.93
C THR A 52 1.66 3.97 0.88
N CYS A 53 0.82 4.51 1.76
CA CYS A 53 -0.61 4.20 1.82
C CYS A 53 -1.43 5.50 1.83
N ILE A 54 -2.48 5.54 1.02
CA ILE A 54 -3.45 6.64 0.94
C ILE A 54 -4.82 6.06 1.20
N ILE A 55 -5.51 6.56 2.23
CA ILE A 55 -6.90 6.22 2.54
C ILE A 55 -7.77 7.47 2.34
N LEU A 56 -8.82 7.34 1.54
CA LEU A 56 -9.70 8.45 1.18
C LEU A 56 -11.18 8.07 1.37
N GLN A 57 -11.98 8.99 1.90
CA GLN A 57 -13.44 8.81 1.97
C GLN A 57 -14.07 8.91 0.57
N LYS A 58 -15.00 8.00 0.26
CA LYS A 58 -15.88 8.12 -0.90
C LYS A 58 -16.96 9.16 -0.66
N ASN A 59 -16.73 10.37 -1.17
CA ASN A 59 -17.66 11.49 -1.08
C ASN A 59 -17.88 12.20 -2.42
N GLY A 60 -17.50 11.55 -3.53
CA GLY A 60 -17.60 12.11 -4.89
C GLY A 60 -16.39 12.94 -5.32
N ALA A 61 -15.39 13.15 -4.46
CA ALA A 61 -14.13 13.77 -4.86
C ALA A 61 -13.29 12.82 -5.74
N GLY A 62 -12.61 13.39 -6.74
CA GLY A 62 -11.62 12.68 -7.55
C GLY A 62 -10.26 12.59 -6.86
N LEU A 63 -9.48 11.57 -7.21
CA LEU A 63 -8.10 11.38 -6.77
C LEU A 63 -7.22 11.01 -7.95
N HIS A 64 -6.09 11.70 -8.12
CA HIS A 64 -5.07 11.36 -9.11
C HIS A 64 -3.73 11.19 -8.41
N THR A 65 -3.11 10.03 -8.60
CA THR A 65 -1.80 9.67 -8.05
C THR A 65 -0.93 9.06 -9.13
N ALA A 66 0.32 9.53 -9.17
CA ALA A 66 1.36 9.04 -10.06
C ALA A 66 2.69 9.03 -9.30
N SER A 67 3.61 8.15 -9.71
CA SER A 67 4.98 8.10 -9.22
C SER A 67 5.95 8.13 -10.40
N SER A 68 7.11 8.72 -10.19
CA SER A 68 8.23 8.71 -11.12
C SER A 68 9.51 8.49 -10.32
N CYS A 69 10.38 7.61 -10.80
CA CYS A 69 11.57 7.17 -10.08
C CYS A 69 12.80 7.29 -10.99
N PHE A 70 13.94 7.59 -10.38
CA PHE A 70 15.25 7.49 -11.01
C PHE A 70 16.03 6.38 -10.32
N TRP A 71 16.16 5.25 -11.00
CA TRP A 71 16.54 3.96 -10.41
C TRP A 71 17.00 2.96 -11.48
N ASP A 72 17.42 1.75 -11.11
CA ASP A 72 17.80 0.70 -12.05
C ASP A 72 16.55 -0.01 -12.61
N ASN A 73 16.25 0.23 -13.89
CA ASN A 73 15.06 -0.34 -14.56
C ASN A 73 15.07 -1.87 -14.69
N THR A 74 16.21 -2.53 -14.45
CA THR A 74 16.35 -3.98 -14.51
C THR A 74 16.10 -4.63 -13.15
N MET A 75 16.56 -4.00 -12.07
CA MET A 75 16.55 -4.56 -10.72
C MET A 75 15.44 -3.96 -9.84
N ASP A 76 15.10 -2.69 -10.01
CA ASP A 76 14.18 -1.97 -9.15
C ASP A 76 12.76 -2.02 -9.73
N ARG A 77 11.75 -2.14 -8.84
CA ARG A 77 10.35 -2.19 -9.26
C ARG A 77 9.43 -1.51 -8.25
N SER A 78 8.27 -1.10 -8.73
CA SER A 78 7.14 -0.71 -7.91
C SER A 78 5.87 -1.47 -8.26
N CYS A 79 4.96 -1.53 -7.31
CA CYS A 79 3.59 -1.98 -7.52
C CYS A 79 2.62 -1.04 -6.83
N THR A 80 1.49 -0.77 -7.48
CA THR A 80 0.38 -0.04 -6.89
C THR A 80 -0.83 -0.95 -6.78
N VAL A 81 -1.28 -1.17 -5.55
CA VAL A 81 -2.54 -1.83 -5.23
C VAL A 81 -3.61 -0.78 -5.02
N ARG A 82 -4.74 -0.95 -5.70
CA ARG A 82 -5.93 -0.10 -5.53
C ARG A 82 -7.03 -0.98 -4.95
N TRP A 83 -7.51 -0.60 -3.78
CA TRP A 83 -8.54 -1.30 -3.05
C TRP A 83 -9.68 -0.35 -2.71
N GLU A 84 -10.90 -0.87 -2.63
CA GLU A 84 -12.06 -0.08 -2.25
C GLU A 84 -13.14 -0.90 -1.54
N ASN A 85 -13.88 -0.22 -0.66
CA ASN A 85 -15.16 -0.72 -0.18
C ASN A 85 -16.27 0.32 -0.40
N LYS A 86 -17.44 0.16 0.24
CA LYS A 86 -18.58 1.06 0.03
C LYS A 86 -18.29 2.53 0.38
N THR A 87 -17.39 2.81 1.31
CA THR A 87 -17.18 4.16 1.87
C THR A 87 -15.77 4.70 1.70
N THR A 88 -14.82 3.87 1.26
CA THR A 88 -13.39 4.19 1.35
C THR A 88 -12.65 3.69 0.11
N TYR A 89 -11.71 4.50 -0.38
CA TYR A 89 -10.63 4.08 -1.27
C TYR A 89 -9.35 3.89 -0.45
N CYS A 90 -8.56 2.87 -0.80
CA CYS A 90 -7.22 2.67 -0.27
C CYS A 90 -6.26 2.42 -1.45
N ILE A 91 -5.16 3.17 -1.50
CA ILE A 91 -4.12 2.98 -2.51
C ILE A 91 -2.81 2.73 -1.78
N VAL A 92 -2.20 1.59 -2.03
CA VAL A 92 -0.89 1.22 -1.48
C VAL A 92 0.11 1.16 -2.62
N CYS A 93 1.23 1.86 -2.49
CA CYS A 93 2.34 1.76 -3.43
C CYS A 93 3.56 1.18 -2.70
N VAL A 94 4.10 0.10 -3.24
CA VAL A 94 5.32 -0.56 -2.76
C VAL A 94 6.43 -0.31 -3.78
N PHE A 95 7.62 0.04 -3.32
CA PHE A 95 8.83 0.15 -4.12
C PHE A 95 9.89 -0.76 -3.51
N GLY A 96 10.51 -1.61 -4.34
CA GLY A 96 11.66 -2.43 -3.97
C GLY A 96 12.87 -1.97 -4.77
N LEU A 97 13.92 -1.57 -4.07
CA LEU A 97 15.18 -1.10 -4.66
C LEU A 97 16.31 -2.04 -4.29
N ALA A 98 16.98 -2.63 -5.27
CA ALA A 98 18.03 -3.61 -5.04
C ALA A 98 19.22 -2.99 -4.30
N VAL A 99 19.92 -3.82 -3.52
CA VAL A 99 21.14 -3.46 -2.77
C VAL A 99 22.36 -4.12 -3.38
#